data_AF-A0A2Z6D4I9-F1
#
_entry.id   AF-A0A2Z6D4I9-F1
#
_cell.length_a   1.000
_cell.length_b   1.000
_cell.length_c   1.000
_cell.angle_alpha   90.00
_cell.angle_beta   90.00
_cell.angle_gamma   90.00
#
_symmetry.space_group_name_H-M   'P 1'
#
loop_
_entity.id
_entity.type
_entity.pdbx_description
1 polymer ?
#
loop_
_entity_poly.entity_id
_entity_poly.type
_entity_poly.pdbx_seq_one_letter_code
_entity_poly.pdbx_strand_id
1 'polypeptide(L)' 'MSNESIRVVIRKPYHPLLKKLAKQMNVDDYGEVINFLLLEFQRQDYNFTQSSQPQSQKQETDLASNLAAMF' A
#
# COMPACT_ATOMS: atom_id res chain seq x y z
N MET A 1 -24.83 4.22 12.88
CA MET A 1 -23.59 3.53 12.50
C MET A 1 -22.84 4.48 11.58
N SER A 2 -21.63 4.89 11.95
CA SER A 2 -20.84 5.83 11.16
C SER A 2 -20.39 5.14 9.88
N ASN A 3 -20.67 5.74 8.71
CA ASN A 3 -20.10 5.27 7.45
C ASN A 3 -18.61 5.59 7.46
N GLU A 4 -17.80 4.65 7.94
CA GLU A 4 -16.35 4.77 7.90
C GLU A 4 -15.89 4.70 6.45
N SER A 5 -15.22 5.75 5.99
CA SER A 5 -14.68 5.84 4.62
C SER A 5 -13.17 5.67 4.65
N ILE A 6 -12.62 4.83 3.77
CA ILE A 6 -11.19 4.63 3.63
C ILE A 6 -10.70 5.35 2.37
N ARG A 7 -9.59 6.09 2.48
CA ARG A 7 -8.92 6.69 1.32
C ARG A 7 -7.81 5.76 0.82
N VAL A 8 -7.97 5.22 -0.37
CA VAL A 8 -6.96 4.38 -1.03
C VAL A 8 -6.21 5.20 -2.07
N VAL A 9 -4.88 5.22 -2.00
CA VAL A 9 -4.02 5.90 -2.98
C VAL A 9 -3.44 4.89 -3.94
N ILE A 10 -3.75 5.05 -5.22
CA ILE A 10 -3.31 4.15 -6.28
C ILE A 10 -2.27 4.86 -7.12
N ARG A 11 -1.07 4.27 -7.24
CA ARG A 11 0.01 4.85 -8.05
C ARG A 11 -0.37 4.81 -9.53
N LYS A 12 0.00 5.87 -10.27
CA LYS A 12 -0.29 6.06 -11.70
C LYS A 12 -0.05 4.81 -12.59
N PRO A 13 1.03 4.02 -12.41
CA PRO A 13 1.26 2.84 -13.24
C PRO A 13 0.15 1.79 -13.16
N TYR A 14 -0.61 1.75 -12.07
CA TYR A 14 -1.70 0.79 -11.87
C TYR A 14 -3.07 1.30 -12.32
N HIS A 15 -3.20 2.58 -12.71
CA HIS A 15 -4.47 3.14 -13.19
C HIS A 15 -5.02 2.40 -14.42
N PRO A 16 -4.20 2.05 -15.44
CA PRO A 16 -4.70 1.31 -16.59
C PRO A 16 -5.25 -0.07 -16.21
N LEU A 17 -4.64 -0.74 -15.23
CA LEU A 17 -5.09 -2.04 -14.73
C LEU A 17 -6.48 -1.93 -14.10
N LEU A 18 -6.68 -0.94 -13.21
CA LEU A 18 -7.98 -0.70 -12.59
C LEU A 18 -9.05 -0.32 -13.60
N LYS A 19 -8.72 0.51 -14.59
CA LYS A 19 -9.64 0.87 -15.66
C LYS A 19 -10.07 -0.36 -16.47
N LYS A 20 -9.16 -1.31 -16.70
CA LYS A 20 -9.47 -2.57 -17.37
C LYS A 20 -10.39 -3.44 -16.51
N LEU A 21 -10.09 -3.59 -15.22
CA LEU A 21 -10.91 -4.35 -14.28
C LEU A 21 -12.32 -3.76 -14.14
N ALA A 22 -12.43 -2.45 -13.97
CA ALA A 22 -13.72 -1.73 -13.92
C ALA A 22 -14.58 -2.05 -15.15
N LYS A 23 -13.99 -1.97 -16.35
CA LYS A 23 -14.68 -2.33 -17.60
C LYS A 23 -15.09 -3.80 -17.67
N GLN A 24 -14.25 -4.73 -17.21
CA GLN A 24 -14.57 -6.16 -17.20
C GLN A 24 -15.71 -6.50 -16.25
N MET A 25 -15.79 -5.77 -15.14
CA MET A 25 -16.84 -5.94 -14.13
C MET A 25 -18.11 -5.14 -14.44
N ASN A 26 -18.08 -4.29 -15.48
CA ASN A 26 -19.15 -3.35 -15.82
C ASN A 26 -19.50 -2.41 -14.66
N VAL A 27 -18.47 -1.84 -14.02
CA VAL A 27 -18.58 -0.94 -12.87
C VAL A 27 -17.95 0.41 -13.20
N ASP A 28 -18.62 1.49 -12.81
CA ASP A 28 -18.18 2.87 -13.08
C ASP A 28 -17.30 3.45 -11.97
N ASP A 29 -17.39 2.92 -10.73
CA ASP A 29 -16.61 3.38 -9.58
C ASP A 29 -15.39 2.51 -9.28
N TYR A 30 -14.21 3.13 -9.16
CA TYR A 30 -12.99 2.44 -8.71
C TYR A 30 -13.07 1.95 -7.27
N GLY A 31 -13.85 2.62 -6.41
CA GLY A 31 -14.09 2.19 -5.04
C GLY A 31 -14.72 0.80 -4.99
N GLU A 32 -15.69 0.53 -5.86
CA GLU A 32 -16.33 -0.78 -5.96
C GLU A 32 -15.38 -1.87 -6.46
N VAL A 33 -14.50 -1.55 -7.42
CA VAL A 33 -13.45 -2.47 -7.88
C VAL A 33 -12.50 -2.84 -6.75
N ILE A 34 -12.07 -1.86 -5.96
CA ILE A 34 -11.21 -2.09 -4.80
C ILE A 34 -11.93 -2.93 -3.74
N ASN A 35 -13.21 -2.63 -3.48
CA ASN A 35 -14.01 -3.39 -2.52
C ASN A 35 -14.13 -4.86 -2.94
N PHE A 36 -14.39 -5.13 -4.21
CA PHE A 36 -14.41 -6.47 -4.76
C PHE A 36 -13.07 -7.21 -4.58
N LEU A 37 -11.94 -6.55 -4.86
CA LEU A 37 -10.62 -7.15 -4.67
C LEU A 37 -10.35 -7.52 -3.21
N LEU A 38 -10.76 -6.67 -2.26
CA LEU A 38 -10.63 -6.96 -0.83
C LEU A 38 -11.46 -8.17 -0.40
N LEU A 39 -12.70 -8.28 -0.93
CA LEU A 39 -13.55 -9.44 -0.68
C LEU A 39 -12.97 -10.73 -1.27
N GLU A 40 -12.38 -10.66 -2.47
CA GLU A 40 -11.71 -11.82 -3.08
C GLU A 40 -10.47 -12.25 -2.28
N PHE A 41 -9.67 -11.31 -1.77
CA PHE A 41 -8.56 -11.64 -0.87
C PHE A 41 -9.03 -12.32 0.42
N GLN A 42 -10.15 -11.88 0.99
CA GLN A 42 -10.76 -12.53 2.15
C GLN A 42 -11.21 -13.96 1.82
N ARG A 43 -11.84 -14.17 0.65
CA ARG A 43 -12.31 -15.50 0.20
C ARG A 43 -11.17 -16.49 -0.04
N GLN A 44 -10.01 -16.00 -0.43
CA GLN A 44 -8.84 -16.81 -0.77
C GLN A 44 -7.87 -17.00 0.41
N ASP A 45 -8.26 -16.60 1.63
CA ASP A 45 -7.41 -16.61 2.83
C ASP A 45 -6.04 -15.96 2.56
N TYR A 46 -6.03 -14.83 1.85
CA TYR A 46 -4.80 -14.16 1.46
C TYR A 46 -4.05 -13.64 2.69
N ASN A 47 -3.00 -14.36 3.08
CA ASN A 47 -2.10 -13.94 4.13
C ASN A 47 -1.07 -12.98 3.53
N PHE A 48 -1.11 -11.72 3.97
CA PHE A 48 0.01 -10.80 3.75
C PHE A 48 1.23 -11.36 4.47
N THR A 49 2.05 -12.15 3.79
CA THR A 49 3.42 -12.38 4.25
C THR A 49 4.09 -11.02 4.23
N GLN A 50 4.35 -10.48 5.43
CA GLN A 50 5.14 -9.27 5.57
C GLN A 50 6.44 -9.52 4.82
N SER A 51 6.60 -8.89 3.66
CA SER A 51 7.93 -8.68 3.11
C SER A 51 8.58 -7.70 4.06
N SER A 52 9.27 -8.25 5.04
CA SER A 52 10.20 -7.55 5.90
C SER A 52 11.29 -6.97 5.00
N GLN A 53 10.99 -5.84 4.37
CA GLN A 53 12.04 -4.90 4.00
C GLN A 53 12.68 -4.46 5.31
N PRO A 54 13.98 -4.73 5.54
CA PRO A 54 14.63 -4.20 6.72
C PRO A 54 14.56 -2.68 6.64
N GLN A 55 13.84 -2.08 7.57
CA GLN A 55 13.93 -0.65 7.85
C GLN A 55 15.40 -0.31 8.04
N SER A 56 15.93 0.56 7.18
CA SER A 56 17.21 1.22 7.40
C SER A 56 17.11 2.15 8.61
N GLN A 57 17.05 1.58 9.80
CA GLN A 57 17.30 2.26 11.07
C GLN A 57 18.72 1.90 11.52
N LYS A 58 19.71 2.67 11.07
CA LYS A 58 21.04 2.88 11.69
C LYS A 58 21.96 3.56 10.67
N GLN A 59 21.85 4.88 10.55
CA GLN A 59 22.92 5.67 9.93
C GLN A 59 23.03 7.12 10.42
N GLU A 60 22.22 7.54 11.41
CA GLU A 60 22.33 8.88 12.00
C GLU A 60 23.26 8.94 13.22
N THR A 61 23.56 7.81 13.87
CA THR A 61 24.40 7.78 15.08
C THR A 61 25.91 7.83 14.81
N ASP A 62 26.36 7.49 13.60
CA ASP A 62 27.80 7.48 13.26
C ASP A 62 28.33 8.87 12.86
N LEU A 63 27.50 9.71 12.23
CA LEU A 63 27.90 11.07 11.82
C LEU A 63 28.09 12.00 13.02
N ALA A 64 27.20 11.93 14.01
CA ALA A 64 27.32 12.70 15.25
C ALA A 64 28.54 12.26 16.09
N SER A 65 28.83 10.94 16.12
CA SER A 65 29.97 10.40 16.86
C SER A 65 31.32 10.77 16.23
N ASN A 66 31.39 10.80 14.89
CA ASN A 66 32.61 11.20 14.18
C ASN A 66 32.89 12.72 14.23
N LEU A 67 31.86 13.56 14.29
CA LEU A 67 32.04 15.00 14.51
C LEU A 67 32.51 15.33 15.93
N ALA A 68 32.04 14.59 16.93
CA ALA A 68 32.44 14.78 18.32
C ALA A 68 33.89 14.33 18.61
N ALA A 69 34.47 13.48 17.76
CA ALA A 69 35.84 12.98 17.90
C ALA A 69 36.91 13.85 17.20
N MET A 70 36.50 14.93 16.51
CA MET A 70 37.41 15.87 15.84
C MET A 70 37.64 17.18 16.60
N PHE A 71 36.98 17.35 17.75
CA PHE A 71 37.20 18.44 18.71
C PHE A 71 37.85 17.90 19.99
#